data_AF-A0A820QUV8-F1
#
_entry.id   AF-A0A820QUV8-F1
#
_cell.length_a   1.000
_cell.length_b   1.000
_cell.length_c   1.000
_cell.angle_alpha   90.00
_cell.angle_beta   90.00
_cell.angle_gamma   90.00
#
_symmetry.space_group_name_H-M   'P 1'
#
loop_
_entity.id
_entity.type
_entity.pdbx_description
1 polymer ?
#
loop_
_entity_poly.entity_id
_entity_poly.type
_entity_poly.pdbx_seq_one_letter_code
_entity_poly.pdbx_strand_id
1 'polypeptide(L)'
;MTYNDTTATSDKEKADLFADYFENDVYSYTDDTLPFHDQVTSPASNIKKKSITSLNTPKWKQITIEEVKYHIKQLRNGSAGPDNIHNRCLKNSSELLIQHLTKLFNQILKQGYIPTKWKTANIILILKPKKDKQHPSSYRPISLLSCLGKVLEKIIKQRLMLELERRNILPEHQAGFRPGKSTIYNILRLERYAQNQLRCARRHSAVILFDIKAAFDSVWHDGFIYKLNDLRLPKYIINYLTLFLKDRTASIEIENVVSREFNLKSGTPEGSPLSPLLYIIYTADSMNDIPTHTEHGLFADDTALWTSSNTMTYLSSRLQQSVDAFESWCKSWKLKLQPTKTEMIHFTIHPRKRYKHPVEVKVDNTIIKPLDHTRYLGVIIDKQLNWRRHLDRIETKIAPRIGLLRYLSRTAYEPNSRTMINIFKSIARSIIIYGYPVLLTADQNVWNRIQIIQNKALRAALGLPIYTSVDYIHKISNIPKIKDYATTLLKQSIQTATQKNDITSKKHLQDILEKIL
;
A
#
# COMPACT_ATOMS: atom_id res chain seq x y z
N MET A 1 -25.28 4.90 -16.35
CA MET A 1 -24.62 4.13 -15.26
C MET A 1 -25.69 3.26 -14.63
N THR A 2 -25.39 2.04 -14.21
CA THR A 2 -26.41 1.10 -13.73
C THR A 2 -26.08 0.54 -12.34
N TYR A 3 -27.07 0.53 -11.45
CA TYR A 3 -27.00 -0.08 -10.11
C TYR A 3 -28.40 -0.50 -9.65
N ASN A 4 -28.56 -1.73 -9.13
CA ASN A 4 -29.85 -2.30 -8.70
C ASN A 4 -30.99 -2.03 -9.70
N ASP A 5 -30.76 -2.38 -10.97
CA ASP A 5 -31.70 -2.21 -12.10
C ASP A 5 -32.14 -0.76 -12.40
N THR A 6 -31.58 0.23 -11.69
CA THR A 6 -31.76 1.65 -12.01
C THR A 6 -30.67 2.14 -12.96
N THR A 7 -31.06 2.93 -13.96
CA THR A 7 -30.14 3.53 -14.94
C THR A 7 -30.13 5.03 -14.78
N ALA A 8 -28.99 5.59 -14.38
CA ALA A 8 -28.77 7.03 -14.28
C ALA A 8 -28.23 7.60 -15.60
N THR A 9 -28.84 8.70 -16.05
CA THR A 9 -28.50 9.43 -17.28
C THR A 9 -27.98 10.84 -16.99
N SER A 10 -28.61 11.57 -16.07
CA SER A 10 -28.15 12.90 -15.64
C SER A 10 -26.99 12.81 -14.64
N ASP A 11 -26.20 13.87 -14.49
CA ASP A 11 -25.07 13.88 -13.55
C ASP A 11 -25.54 13.85 -12.09
N LYS A 12 -26.72 14.42 -11.80
CA LYS A 12 -27.36 14.34 -10.49
C LYS A 12 -27.79 12.91 -10.15
N GLU A 13 -28.50 12.24 -11.07
CA GLU A 13 -28.87 10.83 -10.90
C GLU A 13 -27.65 9.95 -10.70
N LYS A 14 -26.57 10.19 -11.47
CA LYS A 14 -25.33 9.43 -11.30
C LYS A 14 -24.75 9.63 -9.90
N ALA A 15 -24.67 10.88 -9.43
CA ALA A 15 -24.10 11.21 -8.13
C ALA A 15 -24.90 10.55 -6.99
N ASP A 16 -26.23 10.60 -7.05
CA ASP A 16 -27.10 9.99 -6.05
C ASP A 16 -27.05 8.44 -6.12
N LEU A 17 -27.01 7.85 -7.31
CA LEU A 17 -26.86 6.39 -7.48
C LEU A 17 -25.49 5.88 -6.98
N PHE A 18 -24.43 6.66 -7.17
CA PHE A 18 -23.15 6.36 -6.52
C PHE A 18 -23.23 6.47 -4.99
N ALA A 19 -23.92 7.49 -4.46
CA ALA A 19 -24.11 7.64 -3.02
C ALA A 19 -24.84 6.42 -2.43
N ASP A 20 -25.88 5.95 -3.09
CA ASP A 20 -26.62 4.74 -2.69
C ASP A 20 -25.71 3.50 -2.71
N TYR A 21 -24.91 3.30 -3.76
CA TYR A 21 -23.95 2.19 -3.81
C TYR A 21 -22.92 2.26 -2.67
N PHE A 22 -22.32 3.43 -2.43
CA PHE A 22 -21.29 3.57 -1.40
C PHE A 22 -21.88 3.43 0.01
N GLU A 23 -23.04 4.02 0.28
CA GLU A 23 -23.71 3.90 1.58
C GLU A 23 -24.14 2.46 1.88
N ASN A 24 -24.70 1.76 0.88
CA ASN A 24 -25.31 0.44 1.11
C ASN A 24 -24.37 -0.75 0.89
N ASP A 25 -23.40 -0.67 -0.03
CA ASP A 25 -22.55 -1.84 -0.40
C ASP A 25 -21.09 -1.73 0.04
N VAL A 26 -20.62 -0.53 0.38
CA VAL A 26 -19.20 -0.26 0.69
C VAL A 26 -19.02 0.17 2.14
N TYR A 27 -19.82 1.12 2.61
CA TYR A 27 -19.72 1.70 3.95
C TYR A 27 -20.76 1.15 4.94
N SER A 28 -21.35 -0.01 4.64
CA SER A 28 -22.31 -0.70 5.48
C SER A 28 -21.70 -1.93 6.15
N TYR A 29 -22.28 -2.35 7.29
CA TYR A 29 -22.14 -3.72 7.78
C TYR A 29 -23.50 -4.38 7.61
N THR A 30 -23.52 -5.54 6.95
CA THR A 30 -24.74 -6.33 6.77
C THR A 30 -24.91 -7.42 7.82
N ASP A 31 -23.86 -7.75 8.57
CA ASP A 31 -23.88 -8.80 9.60
C ASP A 31 -23.47 -8.27 10.98
N ASP A 32 -24.47 -8.05 11.83
CA ASP A 32 -24.31 -7.80 13.28
C ASP A 32 -24.39 -9.10 14.10
N THR A 33 -24.49 -10.25 13.44
CA THR A 33 -24.69 -11.59 14.04
C THR A 33 -23.38 -12.31 14.40
N LEU A 34 -22.22 -11.68 14.22
CA LEU A 34 -20.93 -12.33 14.44
C LEU A 34 -20.65 -12.54 15.95
N PRO A 35 -20.20 -13.72 16.40
CA PRO A 35 -20.01 -14.02 17.83
C PRO A 35 -19.07 -13.05 18.58
N PHE A 36 -18.09 -12.48 17.88
CA PHE A 36 -17.16 -11.51 18.45
C PHE A 36 -17.76 -10.10 18.58
N HIS A 37 -18.84 -9.82 17.85
CA HIS A 37 -19.55 -8.54 17.88
C HIS A 37 -20.06 -8.20 19.28
N ASP A 38 -20.70 -9.16 19.94
CA ASP A 38 -21.28 -8.97 21.28
C ASP A 38 -20.20 -8.77 22.35
N GLN A 39 -19.04 -9.44 22.20
CA GLN A 39 -17.91 -9.25 23.12
C GLN A 39 -17.35 -7.83 23.05
N VAL A 40 -17.24 -7.28 21.84
CA VAL A 40 -16.70 -5.92 21.59
C VAL A 40 -17.70 -4.83 21.97
N THR A 41 -18.98 -5.03 21.66
CA THR A 41 -20.02 -4.00 21.84
C THR A 41 -20.67 -4.02 23.23
N SER A 42 -20.49 -5.10 24.00
CA SER A 42 -21.04 -5.18 25.35
C SER A 42 -20.53 -4.07 26.30
N PRO A 43 -21.40 -3.50 27.16
CA PRO A 43 -20.98 -2.51 28.16
C PRO A 43 -19.95 -3.06 29.16
N ALA A 44 -20.03 -4.36 29.50
CA ALA A 44 -19.19 -4.99 30.51
C ALA A 44 -17.72 -5.13 30.11
N SER A 45 -17.42 -5.38 28.82
CA SER A 45 -16.04 -5.42 28.31
C SER A 45 -15.39 -4.03 28.30
N ASN A 46 -16.18 -3.00 27.97
CA ASN A 46 -15.78 -1.60 28.03
C ASN A 46 -15.55 -1.09 29.47
N ILE A 47 -16.31 -1.58 30.46
CA ILE A 47 -16.16 -1.21 31.88
C ILE A 47 -14.93 -1.89 32.50
N LYS A 48 -14.71 -3.20 32.27
CA LYS A 48 -13.51 -3.90 32.79
C LYS A 48 -12.19 -3.35 32.23
N LYS A 49 -12.16 -2.92 30.95
CA LYS A 49 -10.95 -2.31 30.36
C LYS A 49 -10.69 -0.87 30.81
N LYS A 50 -11.74 -0.06 31.03
CA LYS A 50 -11.61 1.31 31.57
C LYS A 50 -10.86 1.36 32.92
N SER A 51 -11.02 0.33 33.75
CA SER A 51 -10.40 0.25 35.08
C SER A 51 -8.90 -0.09 35.07
N ILE A 52 -8.37 -0.68 33.99
CA ILE A 52 -6.95 -1.12 33.91
C ILE A 52 -6.02 -0.02 33.33
N THR A 53 -6.59 1.02 32.71
CA THR A 53 -5.83 2.11 32.04
C THR A 53 -5.28 3.22 32.96
N SER A 54 -5.29 3.07 34.28
CA SER A 54 -4.79 4.09 35.23
C SER A 54 -3.27 4.08 35.47
N LEU A 55 -2.50 3.30 34.71
CA LEU A 55 -1.04 3.22 34.84
C LEU A 55 -0.32 4.16 33.86
N ASN A 56 0.30 5.23 34.39
CA ASN A 56 1.40 6.04 33.83
C ASN A 56 1.61 5.99 32.29
N THR A 57 0.61 6.38 31.49
CA THR A 57 0.83 6.62 30.05
C THR A 57 1.57 7.96 29.87
N PRO A 58 2.73 8.00 29.20
CA PRO A 58 3.49 9.23 29.01
C PRO A 58 2.67 10.24 28.19
N LYS A 59 2.45 11.42 28.76
CA LYS A 59 1.74 12.52 28.11
C LYS A 59 2.57 13.04 26.94
N TRP A 60 1.97 13.19 25.76
CA TRP A 60 2.68 13.81 24.63
C TRP A 60 2.87 15.29 24.91
N LYS A 61 4.00 15.84 24.43
CA LYS A 61 4.27 17.28 24.45
C LYS A 61 3.17 18.03 23.71
N GLN A 62 2.94 19.30 24.02
CA GLN A 62 2.01 20.12 23.23
C GLN A 62 2.49 20.25 21.77
N ILE A 63 1.56 20.50 20.86
CA ILE A 63 1.88 20.81 19.45
C ILE A 63 2.53 22.18 19.42
N THR A 64 3.69 22.30 18.76
CA THR A 64 4.42 23.56 18.63
C THR A 64 4.18 24.23 17.29
N ILE A 65 4.51 25.52 17.20
CA ILE A 65 4.36 26.32 15.98
C ILE A 65 5.25 25.75 14.86
N GLU A 66 6.47 25.33 15.21
CA GLU A 66 7.46 24.77 14.28
C GLU A 66 6.98 23.45 13.68
N GLU A 67 6.31 22.61 14.49
CA GLU A 67 5.72 21.36 14.04
C GLU A 67 4.59 21.63 13.03
N VAL A 68 3.71 22.59 13.32
CA VAL A 68 2.65 23.00 12.38
C VAL A 68 3.25 23.54 11.08
N LYS A 69 4.23 24.44 11.17
CA LYS A 69 4.96 24.97 9.99
C LYS A 69 5.57 23.87 9.14
N TYR A 70 6.22 22.90 9.79
CA TYR A 70 6.85 21.77 9.12
C TYR A 70 5.81 21.00 8.30
N HIS A 71 4.67 20.65 8.88
CA HIS A 71 3.64 19.88 8.18
C HIS A 71 2.90 20.67 7.09
N ILE A 72 2.72 21.99 7.26
CA ILE A 72 2.17 22.88 6.23
C ILE A 72 3.07 22.89 4.99
N LYS A 73 4.40 23.03 5.17
CA LYS A 73 5.37 23.01 4.05
C LYS A 73 5.32 21.69 3.26
N GLN A 74 5.03 20.58 3.93
CA GLN A 74 4.91 19.24 3.35
C GLN A 74 3.55 18.98 2.67
N LEU A 75 2.61 19.93 2.65
CA LEU A 75 1.36 19.77 1.89
C LEU A 75 1.67 19.74 0.39
N ARG A 76 1.08 18.79 -0.35
CA ARG A 76 1.11 18.83 -1.82
C ARG A 76 0.00 19.75 -2.30
N ASN A 77 0.22 20.49 -3.38
CA ASN A 77 -0.85 21.28 -3.98
C ASN A 77 -1.89 20.31 -4.56
N GLY A 78 -3.15 20.46 -4.17
CA GLY A 78 -4.25 19.59 -4.56
C GLY A 78 -5.59 20.29 -4.37
N SER A 79 -6.66 19.59 -4.75
CA SER A 79 -8.04 20.07 -4.61
C SER A 79 -8.40 20.36 -3.16
N ALA A 80 -9.24 21.37 -2.95
CA ALA A 80 -9.76 21.72 -1.63
C ALA A 80 -10.78 20.68 -1.15
N GLY A 81 -11.04 20.67 0.16
CA GLY A 81 -12.18 19.94 0.72
C GLY A 81 -13.47 20.76 0.66
N PRO A 82 -14.51 20.38 1.42
CA PRO A 82 -15.81 21.07 1.45
C PRO A 82 -15.72 22.53 1.94
N ASP A 83 -14.62 22.91 2.60
CA ASP A 83 -14.36 24.29 3.06
C ASP A 83 -13.82 25.20 1.95
N ASN A 84 -13.52 24.68 0.76
CA ASN A 84 -12.91 25.39 -0.37
C ASN A 84 -11.56 26.07 -0.03
N ILE A 85 -10.90 25.65 1.05
CA ILE A 85 -9.57 26.16 1.41
C ILE A 85 -8.51 25.27 0.75
N HIS A 86 -7.75 25.84 -0.17
CA HIS A 86 -6.66 25.13 -0.82
C HIS A 86 -5.39 25.09 0.05
N ASN A 87 -4.60 24.02 -0.09
CA ASN A 87 -3.29 23.89 0.56
C ASN A 87 -2.34 25.06 0.27
N ARG A 88 -2.48 25.75 -0.87
CA ARG A 88 -1.69 26.95 -1.22
C ARG A 88 -1.96 28.11 -0.24
N CYS A 89 -3.18 28.26 0.25
CA CYS A 89 -3.55 29.32 1.18
C CYS A 89 -2.81 29.12 2.52
N LEU A 90 -2.69 27.88 2.99
CA LEU A 90 -1.92 27.56 4.20
C LEU A 90 -0.43 27.74 4.01
N LYS A 91 0.12 27.43 2.83
CA LYS A 91 1.55 27.64 2.57
C LYS A 91 1.95 29.10 2.57
N ASN A 92 1.04 29.98 2.15
CA ASN A 92 1.24 31.42 2.06
C ASN A 92 0.62 32.16 3.26
N SER A 93 0.21 31.46 4.31
CA SER A 93 -0.44 32.09 5.46
C SER A 93 0.55 32.85 6.33
N SER A 94 0.05 33.88 7.02
CA SER A 94 0.82 34.62 8.01
C SER A 94 1.22 33.75 9.20
N GLU A 95 2.30 34.15 9.87
CA GLU A 95 2.74 33.54 11.13
C GLU A 95 1.63 33.54 12.19
N LEU A 96 0.85 34.63 12.24
CA LEU A 96 -0.28 34.78 13.16
C LEU A 96 -1.33 33.68 12.96
N LEU A 97 -1.67 33.33 11.71
CA LEU A 97 -2.61 32.24 11.45
C LEU A 97 -2.06 30.90 11.97
N ILE A 98 -0.77 30.63 11.77
CA ILE A 98 -0.12 29.40 12.24
C ILE A 98 -0.16 29.32 13.78
N GLN A 99 0.04 30.43 14.48
CA GLN A 99 -0.10 30.50 15.93
C GLN A 99 -1.52 30.17 16.39
N HIS A 100 -2.55 30.73 15.72
CA HIS A 100 -3.95 30.41 16.01
C HIS A 100 -4.29 28.94 15.73
N LEU A 101 -3.80 28.38 14.61
CA LEU A 101 -3.97 26.95 14.30
C LEU A 101 -3.31 26.06 15.35
N THR A 102 -2.11 26.43 15.82
CA THR A 102 -1.40 25.70 16.88
C THR A 102 -2.21 25.69 18.18
N LYS A 103 -2.77 26.83 18.58
CA LYS A 103 -3.67 26.92 19.74
C LYS A 103 -4.92 26.06 19.54
N LEU A 104 -5.55 26.16 18.37
CA LEU A 104 -6.74 25.39 18.01
C LEU A 104 -6.48 23.88 18.10
N PHE A 105 -5.39 23.38 17.51
CA PHE A 105 -5.05 21.96 17.55
C PHE A 105 -4.83 21.43 18.96
N ASN A 106 -4.13 22.19 19.82
CA ASN A 106 -3.97 21.82 21.22
C ASN A 106 -5.31 21.82 21.98
N GLN A 107 -6.21 22.77 21.69
CA GLN A 107 -7.55 22.80 22.29
C GLN A 107 -8.41 21.61 21.83
N ILE A 108 -8.37 21.25 20.54
CA ILE A 108 -9.05 20.08 19.99
C ILE A 108 -8.64 18.81 20.76
N LEU A 109 -7.34 18.61 20.98
CA LEU A 109 -6.83 17.45 21.72
C LEU A 109 -7.20 17.52 23.21
N LYS A 110 -7.19 18.70 23.82
CA LYS A 110 -7.51 18.88 25.23
C LYS A 110 -9.00 18.65 25.52
N GLN A 111 -9.87 19.23 24.70
CA GLN A 111 -11.32 19.20 24.88
C GLN A 111 -11.95 17.92 24.29
N GLY A 112 -11.30 17.30 23.31
CA GLY A 112 -11.86 16.14 22.63
C GLY A 112 -13.01 16.52 21.70
N TYR A 113 -12.80 17.52 20.85
CA TYR A 113 -13.82 17.98 19.90
C TYR A 113 -13.19 18.22 18.53
N ILE A 114 -13.73 17.58 17.49
CA ILE A 114 -13.32 17.79 16.09
C ILE A 114 -14.45 18.57 15.40
N PRO A 115 -14.15 19.70 14.72
CA PRO A 115 -15.16 20.43 13.95
C PRO A 115 -15.91 19.51 12.99
N THR A 116 -17.25 19.59 12.98
CA THR A 116 -18.11 18.77 12.12
C THR A 116 -17.73 18.88 10.65
N LYS A 117 -17.38 20.09 10.17
CA LYS A 117 -16.87 20.33 8.80
C LYS A 117 -15.61 19.55 8.45
N TRP A 118 -14.82 19.07 9.42
CA TRP A 118 -13.64 18.23 9.17
C TRP A 118 -14.00 16.73 9.13
N LYS A 119 -15.20 16.36 9.57
CA LYS A 119 -15.75 15.01 9.48
C LYS A 119 -16.52 14.75 8.19
N THR A 120 -16.97 15.80 7.51
CA THR A 120 -17.60 15.76 6.18
C THR A 120 -16.54 15.67 5.06
N ALA A 121 -16.80 14.85 4.04
CA ALA A 121 -15.94 14.70 2.86
C ALA A 121 -16.72 14.88 1.55
N ASN A 122 -16.11 15.54 0.56
CA ASN A 122 -16.56 15.43 -0.83
C ASN A 122 -15.78 14.28 -1.49
N ILE A 123 -16.47 13.26 -1.99
CA ILE A 123 -15.86 12.10 -2.64
C ILE A 123 -15.86 12.34 -4.15
N ILE A 124 -14.67 12.35 -4.73
CA ILE A 124 -14.48 12.31 -6.19
C ILE A 124 -14.14 10.89 -6.63
N LEU A 125 -14.59 10.51 -7.82
CA LEU A 125 -14.48 9.14 -8.31
C LEU A 125 -13.43 9.01 -9.40
N ILE A 126 -12.42 8.17 -9.16
CA ILE A 126 -11.37 7.87 -10.14
C ILE A 126 -11.59 6.48 -10.73
N LEU A 127 -11.81 6.40 -12.04
CA LEU A 127 -11.96 5.14 -12.75
C LEU A 127 -10.71 4.26 -12.64
N LYS A 128 -10.88 3.00 -12.26
CA LYS A 128 -9.81 2.00 -12.26
C LYS A 128 -9.38 1.71 -13.71
N PRO A 129 -8.07 1.64 -14.01
CA PRO A 129 -7.59 1.39 -15.37
C PRO A 129 -8.21 0.14 -16.00
N LYS A 130 -8.69 0.24 -17.24
CA LYS A 130 -9.27 -0.87 -18.03
C LYS A 130 -10.52 -1.52 -17.41
N LYS A 131 -11.22 -0.84 -16.51
CA LYS A 131 -12.52 -1.29 -15.98
C LYS A 131 -13.66 -0.58 -16.69
N ASP A 132 -14.82 -1.23 -16.70
CA ASP A 132 -16.03 -0.70 -17.32
C ASP A 132 -16.57 0.51 -16.53
N LYS A 133 -16.83 1.60 -17.23
CA LYS A 133 -17.35 2.85 -16.68
C LYS A 133 -18.80 2.74 -16.21
N GLN A 134 -19.53 1.72 -16.65
CA GLN A 134 -20.96 1.58 -16.35
C GLN A 134 -21.24 1.10 -14.91
N HIS A 135 -20.25 0.47 -14.27
CA HIS A 135 -20.39 -0.12 -12.94
C HIS A 135 -19.76 0.75 -11.83
N PRO A 136 -20.48 1.02 -10.72
CA PRO A 136 -19.93 1.81 -9.62
C PRO A 136 -18.66 1.22 -8.98
N SER A 137 -18.57 -0.11 -8.89
CA SER A 137 -17.42 -0.83 -8.33
C SER A 137 -16.10 -0.62 -9.11
N SER A 138 -16.18 -0.09 -10.34
CA SER A 138 -15.04 0.26 -11.16
C SER A 138 -14.33 1.55 -10.72
N TYR A 139 -14.90 2.31 -9.80
CA TYR A 139 -14.36 3.59 -9.35
C TYR A 139 -13.66 3.46 -8.00
N ARG A 140 -12.71 4.36 -7.72
CA ARG A 140 -12.10 4.56 -6.39
C ARG A 140 -12.67 5.84 -5.77
N PRO A 141 -13.21 5.79 -4.53
CA PRO A 141 -13.72 6.96 -3.84
C PRO A 141 -12.59 7.76 -3.18
N ILE A 142 -12.18 8.88 -3.75
CA ILE A 142 -11.18 9.77 -3.12
C ILE A 142 -11.88 10.84 -2.29
N SER A 143 -11.68 10.79 -0.98
CA SER A 143 -12.18 11.76 0.00
C SER A 143 -11.36 13.06 -0.02
N LEU A 144 -11.98 14.13 -0.49
CA LEU A 144 -11.53 15.50 -0.30
C LEU A 144 -11.93 15.97 1.10
N LEU A 145 -10.95 16.14 1.98
CA LEU A 145 -11.12 16.59 3.37
C LEU A 145 -10.52 17.98 3.57
N SER A 146 -10.99 18.68 4.59
CA SER A 146 -10.43 19.98 5.01
C SER A 146 -8.92 19.94 5.12
N CYS A 147 -8.24 20.92 4.51
CA CYS A 147 -6.79 21.02 4.58
C CYS A 147 -6.29 21.28 6.02
N LEU A 148 -7.09 21.96 6.85
CA LEU A 148 -6.76 22.24 8.24
C LEU A 148 -6.74 20.95 9.07
N GLY A 149 -7.78 20.11 8.91
CA GLY A 149 -7.84 18.78 9.52
C GLY A 149 -6.67 17.90 9.10
N LYS A 150 -6.33 17.91 7.80
CA LYS A 150 -5.18 17.15 7.28
C LYS A 150 -3.84 17.54 7.92
N VAL A 151 -3.65 18.80 8.33
CA VAL A 151 -2.44 19.22 9.05
C VAL A 151 -2.38 18.57 10.42
N LEU A 152 -3.48 18.61 11.19
CA LEU A 152 -3.55 17.95 12.50
C LEU A 152 -3.36 16.43 12.36
N GLU A 153 -4.02 15.80 11.38
CA GLU A 153 -3.86 14.38 11.09
C GLU A 153 -2.40 13.99 10.81
N LYS A 154 -1.65 14.81 10.06
CA LYS A 154 -0.22 14.57 9.81
C LYS A 154 0.62 14.63 11.09
N ILE A 155 0.34 15.59 11.97
CA ILE A 155 1.01 15.74 13.27
C ILE A 155 0.76 14.49 14.13
N ILE A 156 -0.52 14.11 14.27
CA ILE A 156 -0.92 12.93 15.03
C ILE A 156 -0.32 11.66 14.43
N LYS A 157 -0.32 11.52 13.11
CA LYS A 157 0.30 10.38 12.42
C LYS A 157 1.79 10.26 12.74
N GLN A 158 2.54 11.36 12.67
CA GLN A 158 3.98 11.32 12.93
C GLN A 158 4.27 10.90 14.38
N ARG A 159 3.58 11.51 15.34
CA ARG A 159 3.74 11.19 16.76
C ARG A 159 3.31 9.75 17.09
N LEU A 160 2.19 9.31 16.52
CA LEU A 160 1.67 7.95 16.70
C LEU A 160 2.62 6.91 16.11
N MET A 161 3.12 7.12 14.89
CA MET A 161 4.09 6.23 14.26
C MET A 161 5.36 6.07 15.12
N LEU A 162 5.92 7.17 15.63
CA LEU A 162 7.10 7.11 16.48
C LEU A 162 6.87 6.26 17.74
N GLU A 163 5.72 6.41 18.38
CA GLU A 163 5.38 5.65 19.59
C GLU A 163 5.14 4.15 19.29
N LEU A 164 4.50 3.84 18.15
CA LEU A 164 4.26 2.47 17.70
C LEU A 164 5.54 1.73 17.36
N GLU A 165 6.47 2.39 16.66
CA GLU A 165 7.80 1.83 16.35
C GLU A 165 8.63 1.67 17.62
N ARG A 166 8.64 2.67 18.52
CA ARG A 166 9.36 2.61 19.81
C ARG A 166 8.94 1.42 20.67
N ARG A 167 7.66 1.05 20.60
CA ARG A 167 7.06 -0.05 21.37
C ARG A 167 6.96 -1.37 20.61
N ASN A 168 7.46 -1.43 19.37
CA ASN A 168 7.36 -2.60 18.48
C ASN A 168 5.93 -3.17 18.37
N ILE A 169 4.92 -2.30 18.30
CA ILE A 169 3.51 -2.72 18.20
C ILE A 169 3.19 -3.25 16.81
N LEU A 170 3.79 -2.66 15.77
CA LEU A 170 3.54 -3.06 14.39
C LEU A 170 4.40 -4.30 14.04
N PRO A 171 3.82 -5.36 13.46
CA PRO A 171 4.53 -6.58 13.11
C PRO A 171 5.77 -6.31 12.26
N GLU A 172 6.85 -7.05 12.46
CA GLU A 172 8.08 -6.86 11.69
C GLU A 172 7.82 -6.96 10.17
N HIS A 173 6.94 -7.86 9.75
CA HIS A 173 6.67 -8.17 8.35
C HIS A 173 5.59 -7.27 7.69
N GLN A 174 5.04 -6.31 8.43
CA GLN A 174 4.28 -5.19 7.86
C GLN A 174 5.25 -4.16 7.28
N ALA A 175 5.26 -4.02 5.96
CA ALA A 175 6.11 -3.09 5.22
C ALA A 175 5.33 -1.93 4.58
N GLY A 176 4.00 -1.98 4.58
CA GLY A 176 3.13 -0.93 4.05
C GLY A 176 3.12 0.31 4.95
N PHE A 177 3.21 1.49 4.33
CA PHE A 177 3.09 2.81 4.99
C PHE A 177 4.04 3.08 6.18
N ARG A 178 5.09 2.29 6.33
CA ARG A 178 6.09 2.46 7.41
C ARG A 178 7.37 3.09 6.89
N PRO A 179 7.96 4.07 7.60
CA PRO A 179 9.25 4.63 7.25
C PRO A 179 10.34 3.55 7.19
N GLY A 180 11.28 3.67 6.24
CA GLY A 180 12.40 2.72 6.09
C GLY A 180 12.02 1.40 5.42
N LYS A 181 10.74 1.03 5.38
CA LYS A 181 10.26 -0.21 4.74
C LYS A 181 9.78 0.05 3.31
N SER A 182 9.85 -1.00 2.48
CA SER A 182 9.42 -0.94 1.09
C SER A 182 8.80 -2.26 0.64
N THR A 183 8.10 -2.21 -0.49
CA THR A 183 7.57 -3.41 -1.18
C THR A 183 8.63 -4.50 -1.37
N ILE A 184 9.87 -4.09 -1.64
CA ILE A 184 10.99 -4.97 -1.96
C ILE A 184 11.32 -5.93 -0.81
N TYR A 185 11.14 -5.52 0.44
CA TYR A 185 11.45 -6.35 1.60
C TYR A 185 10.68 -7.68 1.60
N ASN A 186 9.36 -7.65 1.40
CA ASN A 186 8.55 -8.87 1.38
C ASN A 186 8.75 -9.69 0.10
N ILE A 187 9.02 -9.03 -1.04
CA ILE A 187 9.33 -9.75 -2.30
C ILE A 187 10.62 -10.56 -2.14
N LEU A 188 11.67 -9.96 -1.57
CA LEU A 188 12.95 -10.64 -1.34
C LEU A 188 12.85 -11.79 -0.35
N ARG A 189 12.08 -11.63 0.74
CA ARG A 189 11.85 -12.72 1.70
C ARG A 189 11.18 -13.92 1.03
N LEU A 190 10.12 -13.68 0.26
CA LEU A 190 9.42 -14.72 -0.48
C LEU A 190 10.34 -15.38 -1.52
N GLU A 191 11.05 -14.58 -2.31
CA GLU A 191 11.96 -15.06 -3.35
C GLU A 191 13.07 -15.94 -2.77
N ARG A 192 13.73 -15.48 -1.72
CA ARG A 192 14.79 -16.23 -1.03
C ARG A 192 14.25 -17.51 -0.40
N TYR A 193 13.08 -17.44 0.23
CA TYR A 193 12.42 -18.62 0.77
C TYR A 193 12.21 -19.64 -0.34
N ALA A 194 11.57 -19.25 -1.44
CA ALA A 194 11.29 -20.13 -2.57
C ALA A 194 12.57 -20.70 -3.19
N GLN A 195 13.60 -19.87 -3.43
CA GLN A 195 14.89 -20.33 -3.93
C GLN A 195 15.56 -21.36 -3.02
N ASN A 196 15.58 -21.12 -1.70
CA ASN A 196 16.18 -22.03 -0.73
C ASN A 196 15.45 -23.38 -0.72
N GLN A 197 14.10 -23.37 -0.78
CA GLN A 197 13.33 -24.61 -0.83
C GLN A 197 13.57 -25.38 -2.12
N LEU A 198 13.69 -24.70 -3.26
CA LEU A 198 13.94 -25.33 -4.56
C LEU A 198 15.34 -25.90 -4.69
N ARG A 199 16.37 -25.09 -4.37
CA ARG A 199 17.77 -25.40 -4.69
C ARG A 199 18.47 -26.19 -3.60
N CYS A 200 18.22 -25.86 -2.34
CA CYS A 200 18.92 -26.48 -1.21
C CYS A 200 18.10 -27.64 -0.64
N ALA A 201 16.85 -27.39 -0.25
CA ALA A 201 16.03 -28.40 0.42
C ALA A 201 15.33 -29.39 -0.53
N ARG A 202 15.27 -29.08 -1.83
CA ARG A 202 14.55 -29.85 -2.86
C ARG A 202 13.07 -30.12 -2.50
N ARG A 203 12.43 -29.15 -1.84
CA ARG A 203 11.04 -29.19 -1.38
C ARG A 203 10.10 -28.47 -2.32
N HIS A 204 8.81 -28.78 -2.20
CA HIS A 204 7.75 -27.97 -2.77
C HIS A 204 7.48 -26.78 -1.85
N SER A 205 7.23 -25.60 -2.43
CA SER A 205 6.74 -24.44 -1.69
C SER A 205 5.63 -23.74 -2.46
N ALA A 206 4.75 -23.05 -1.75
CA ALA A 206 3.67 -22.30 -2.37
C ALA A 206 3.48 -20.98 -1.64
N VAL A 207 3.03 -19.97 -2.40
CA VAL A 207 2.58 -18.69 -1.89
C VAL A 207 1.15 -18.44 -2.34
N ILE A 208 0.31 -17.97 -1.44
CA ILE A 208 -1.02 -17.46 -1.72
C ILE A 208 -1.06 -15.96 -1.42
N LEU A 209 -1.65 -15.20 -2.34
CA LEU A 209 -1.79 -13.75 -2.29
C LEU A 209 -3.27 -13.42 -2.19
N PHE A 210 -3.67 -12.78 -1.11
CA PHE A 210 -5.06 -12.42 -0.83
C PHE A 210 -5.37 -11.01 -1.32
N ASP A 211 -6.59 -10.81 -1.83
CA ASP A 211 -7.18 -9.50 -2.09
C ASP A 211 -8.34 -9.31 -1.10
N ILE A 212 -8.30 -8.22 -0.34
CA ILE A 212 -9.35 -7.86 0.62
C ILE A 212 -10.30 -6.88 -0.07
N LYS A 213 -11.60 -7.19 -0.08
CA LYS A 213 -12.62 -6.32 -0.70
C LYS A 213 -12.66 -5.00 0.06
N ALA A 214 -12.45 -3.90 -0.65
CA ALA A 214 -12.62 -2.54 -0.14
C ALA A 214 -11.93 -2.32 1.23
N ALA A 215 -10.69 -2.82 1.38
CA ALA A 215 -10.00 -2.94 2.65
C ALA A 215 -10.07 -1.70 3.57
N PHE A 216 -9.77 -0.52 3.03
CA PHE A 216 -9.82 0.75 3.78
C PHE A 216 -11.23 1.16 4.17
N ASP A 217 -12.21 0.86 3.31
CA ASP A 217 -13.61 1.20 3.50
C ASP A 217 -14.33 0.23 4.45
N SER A 218 -13.80 -0.99 4.62
CA SER A 218 -14.39 -2.04 5.46
C SER A 218 -13.91 -2.04 6.92
N VAL A 219 -13.05 -1.10 7.32
CA VAL A 219 -12.55 -1.03 8.71
C VAL A 219 -13.71 -0.89 9.70
N TRP A 220 -13.88 -1.89 10.58
CA TRP A 220 -14.93 -1.87 11.58
C TRP A 220 -14.64 -0.87 12.71
N HIS A 221 -15.41 0.22 12.79
CA HIS A 221 -15.13 1.33 13.72
C HIS A 221 -15.11 0.91 15.19
N ASP A 222 -16.16 0.25 15.69
CA ASP A 222 -16.22 -0.13 17.12
C ASP A 222 -15.19 -1.21 17.46
N GLY A 223 -14.97 -2.18 16.57
CA GLY A 223 -13.88 -3.15 16.69
C GLY A 223 -12.50 -2.48 16.70
N PHE A 224 -12.30 -1.45 15.88
CA PHE A 224 -11.03 -0.73 15.88
C PHE A 224 -10.85 0.09 17.16
N ILE A 225 -11.88 0.76 17.66
CA ILE A 225 -11.84 1.48 18.94
C ILE A 225 -11.50 0.51 20.09
N TYR A 226 -12.06 -0.71 20.06
CA TYR A 226 -11.69 -1.76 21.01
C TYR A 226 -10.19 -2.08 20.97
N LYS A 227 -9.59 -2.24 19.77
CA LYS A 227 -8.12 -2.40 19.62
C LYS A 227 -7.34 -1.19 20.10
N LEU A 228 -7.80 0.03 19.82
CA LEU A 228 -7.12 1.27 20.22
C LEU A 228 -7.01 1.40 21.74
N ASN A 229 -7.99 0.92 22.49
CA ASN A 229 -7.94 0.90 23.96
C ASN A 229 -6.82 -0.02 24.49
N ASP A 230 -6.50 -1.10 23.77
CA ASP A 230 -5.44 -2.04 24.16
C ASP A 230 -4.04 -1.50 23.87
N LEU A 231 -3.92 -0.47 23.01
CA LEU A 231 -2.63 0.15 22.69
C LEU A 231 -2.03 0.97 23.84
N ARG A 232 -2.74 1.19 24.96
CA ARG A 232 -2.27 1.98 26.12
C ARG A 232 -1.70 3.35 25.70
N LEU A 233 -2.36 4.02 24.76
CA LEU A 233 -2.03 5.39 24.36
C LEU A 233 -2.65 6.39 25.35
N PRO A 234 -2.16 7.64 25.41
CA PRO A 234 -2.82 8.65 26.23
C PRO A 234 -4.30 8.80 25.88
N LYS A 235 -5.16 8.85 26.90
CA LYS A 235 -6.63 8.83 26.73
C LYS A 235 -7.17 9.88 25.76
N TYR A 236 -6.58 11.08 25.75
CA TYR A 236 -6.99 12.15 24.84
C TYR A 236 -6.65 11.84 23.37
N ILE A 237 -5.60 11.05 23.10
CA ILE A 237 -5.28 10.57 21.74
C ILE A 237 -6.28 9.50 21.32
N ILE A 238 -6.58 8.53 22.19
CA ILE A 238 -7.61 7.52 21.92
C ILE A 238 -8.94 8.22 21.62
N ASN A 239 -9.32 9.21 22.44
CA ASN A 239 -10.53 9.99 22.22
C ASN A 239 -10.51 10.72 20.86
N TYR A 240 -9.40 11.36 20.49
CA TYR A 240 -9.26 11.97 19.16
C TYR A 240 -9.45 10.95 18.03
N LEU A 241 -8.84 9.77 18.13
CA LEU A 241 -8.97 8.71 17.13
C LEU A 241 -10.39 8.15 17.05
N THR A 242 -11.06 7.97 18.19
CA THR A 242 -12.48 7.58 18.24
C THR A 242 -13.36 8.62 17.54
N LEU A 243 -13.16 9.91 17.85
CA LEU A 243 -13.91 11.00 17.22
C LEU A 243 -13.58 11.17 15.74
N PHE A 244 -12.36 10.81 15.32
CA PHE A 244 -11.95 10.83 13.92
C PHE A 244 -12.73 9.80 13.09
N LEU A 245 -13.05 8.64 13.67
CA LEU A 245 -13.78 7.54 13.02
C LEU A 245 -15.30 7.75 13.07
N LYS A 246 -15.85 8.26 14.17
CA LYS A 246 -17.31 8.40 14.39
C LYS A 246 -17.92 9.65 13.76
N ASP A 247 -19.20 9.53 13.43
CA ASP A 247 -20.09 10.59 12.93
C ASP A 247 -19.52 11.30 11.69
N ARG A 248 -19.03 10.48 10.76
CA ARG A 248 -18.51 10.95 9.48
C ARG A 248 -19.59 10.91 8.42
N THR A 249 -19.60 11.93 7.59
CA THR A 249 -20.51 12.06 6.47
C THR A 249 -19.74 12.28 5.18
N ALA A 250 -20.37 11.94 4.06
CA ALA A 250 -19.81 12.20 2.75
C ALA A 250 -20.91 12.53 1.73
N SER A 251 -20.49 13.16 0.64
CA SER A 251 -21.27 13.35 -0.57
C SER A 251 -20.43 12.98 -1.78
N ILE A 252 -21.05 12.52 -2.87
CA ILE A 252 -20.39 12.24 -4.14
C ILE A 252 -20.43 13.49 -5.02
N GLU A 253 -19.30 13.85 -5.61
CA GLU A 253 -19.18 14.97 -6.53
C GLU A 253 -18.87 14.47 -7.96
N ILE A 254 -19.73 14.80 -8.93
CA ILE A 254 -19.58 14.48 -10.35
C ILE A 254 -19.79 15.76 -11.16
N GLU A 255 -18.78 16.19 -11.91
CA GLU A 255 -18.85 17.36 -12.80
C GLU A 255 -19.45 18.61 -12.11
N ASN A 256 -19.07 18.85 -10.84
CA ASN A 256 -19.55 19.92 -9.95
C ASN A 256 -20.98 19.77 -9.40
N VAL A 257 -21.65 18.64 -9.66
CA VAL A 257 -22.94 18.29 -9.05
C VAL A 257 -22.68 17.39 -7.85
N VAL A 258 -23.34 17.69 -6.73
CA VAL A 258 -23.17 16.97 -5.46
C VAL A 258 -24.41 16.11 -5.17
N SER A 259 -24.19 14.89 -4.68
CA SER A 259 -25.24 13.98 -4.25
C SER A 259 -25.90 14.44 -2.95
N ARG A 260 -26.93 13.70 -2.49
CA ARG A 260 -27.31 13.72 -1.07
C ARG A 260 -26.13 13.36 -0.17
N GLU A 261 -26.12 13.93 1.03
CA GLU A 261 -25.17 13.54 2.06
C GLU A 261 -25.58 12.19 2.67
N PHE A 262 -24.60 11.36 3.00
CA PHE A 262 -24.79 10.03 3.59
C PHE A 262 -23.76 9.76 4.69
N ASN A 263 -24.08 8.80 5.57
CA ASN A 263 -23.22 8.45 6.71
C ASN A 263 -22.20 7.38 6.33
N LEU A 264 -20.96 7.54 6.79
CA LEU A 264 -19.91 6.54 6.67
C LEU A 264 -19.87 5.68 7.93
N LYS A 265 -20.55 4.52 7.92
CA LYS A 265 -20.61 3.61 9.09
C LYS A 265 -19.34 2.76 9.24
N SER A 266 -18.53 2.65 8.19
CA SER A 266 -17.28 1.91 8.19
C SER A 266 -16.15 2.65 7.50
N GLY A 267 -14.95 2.12 7.70
CA GLY A 267 -13.79 2.51 6.93
C GLY A 267 -13.02 3.71 7.45
N THR A 268 -11.97 4.04 6.73
CA THR A 268 -11.15 5.23 6.97
C THR A 268 -11.03 6.02 5.67
N PRO A 269 -11.13 7.37 5.68
CA PRO A 269 -11.22 8.15 4.45
C PRO A 269 -10.02 7.97 3.50
N GLU A 270 -10.27 7.51 2.26
CA GLU A 270 -9.23 7.40 1.22
C GLU A 270 -8.81 8.80 0.73
N GLY A 271 -7.73 9.34 1.30
CA GLY A 271 -7.30 10.73 1.09
C GLY A 271 -6.89 11.45 2.38
N SER A 272 -7.21 10.85 3.52
CA SER A 272 -6.68 11.23 4.82
C SER A 272 -5.21 10.76 4.96
N PRO A 273 -4.28 11.62 5.41
CA PRO A 273 -2.91 11.20 5.69
C PRO A 273 -2.80 10.20 6.85
N LEU A 274 -3.76 10.19 7.79
CA LEU A 274 -3.77 9.33 8.97
C LEU A 274 -4.32 7.93 8.67
N SER A 275 -5.28 7.81 7.74
CA SER A 275 -5.97 6.55 7.41
C SER A 275 -5.04 5.36 7.09
N PRO A 276 -3.96 5.52 6.29
CA PRO A 276 -2.99 4.43 6.07
C PRO A 276 -2.36 3.86 7.34
N LEU A 277 -2.10 4.72 8.34
CA LEU A 277 -1.56 4.29 9.63
C LEU A 277 -2.62 3.56 10.45
N LEU A 278 -3.85 4.06 10.45
CA LEU A 278 -4.96 3.41 11.15
C LEU A 278 -5.23 2.00 10.64
N TYR A 279 -5.20 1.81 9.32
CA TYR A 279 -5.38 0.49 8.72
C TYR A 279 -4.29 -0.51 9.17
N ILE A 280 -3.01 -0.14 9.13
CA ILE A 280 -1.94 -1.07 9.55
C ILE A 280 -1.95 -1.35 11.06
N ILE A 281 -2.49 -0.45 11.89
CA ILE A 281 -2.76 -0.72 13.31
C ILE A 281 -3.92 -1.71 13.43
N TYR A 282 -4.99 -1.49 12.67
CA TYR A 282 -6.17 -2.34 12.67
C TYR A 282 -5.86 -3.79 12.29
N THR A 283 -4.94 -4.01 11.35
CA THR A 283 -4.54 -5.36 10.90
C THR A 283 -3.26 -5.88 11.56
N ALA A 284 -2.76 -5.23 12.61
CA ALA A 284 -1.47 -5.57 13.21
C ALA A 284 -1.41 -6.99 13.81
N ASP A 285 -2.51 -7.49 14.35
CA ASP A 285 -2.67 -8.81 14.95
C ASP A 285 -3.09 -9.91 13.97
N SER A 286 -3.25 -9.58 12.68
CA SER A 286 -3.78 -10.51 11.65
C SER A 286 -2.99 -11.79 11.42
N MET A 287 -1.74 -11.81 11.90
CA MET A 287 -0.81 -12.92 11.69
C MET A 287 -0.48 -13.68 12.98
N ASN A 288 -1.09 -13.33 14.11
CA ASN A 288 -0.75 -13.89 15.42
C ASN A 288 -1.07 -15.39 15.54
N ASP A 289 -2.18 -15.83 14.93
CA ASP A 289 -2.65 -17.21 15.00
C ASP A 289 -2.19 -18.06 13.80
N ILE A 290 -1.34 -17.50 12.93
CA ILE A 290 -0.81 -18.23 11.77
C ILE A 290 0.21 -19.27 12.25
N PRO A 291 0.14 -20.53 11.78
CA PRO A 291 1.08 -21.56 12.19
C PRO A 291 2.54 -21.18 11.93
N THR A 292 3.43 -21.55 12.86
CA THR A 292 4.87 -21.20 12.83
C THR A 292 5.64 -21.75 11.61
N HIS A 293 5.08 -22.73 10.91
CA HIS A 293 5.65 -23.27 9.67
C HIS A 293 5.32 -22.42 8.44
N THR A 294 4.57 -21.33 8.59
CA THR A 294 4.13 -20.44 7.52
C THR A 294 4.73 -19.06 7.73
N GLU A 295 5.42 -18.60 6.70
CA GLU A 295 5.92 -17.24 6.61
C GLU A 295 4.84 -16.34 6.01
N HIS A 296 4.91 -15.05 6.32
CA HIS A 296 3.92 -14.08 5.86
C HIS A 296 4.52 -12.71 5.55
N GLY A 297 3.82 -11.97 4.69
CA GLY A 297 4.18 -10.62 4.29
C GLY A 297 2.94 -9.74 4.20
N LEU A 298 3.03 -8.57 4.84
CA LEU A 298 1.96 -7.57 4.86
C LEU A 298 2.45 -6.30 4.18
N PHE A 299 1.67 -5.77 3.25
CA PHE A 299 1.87 -4.44 2.68
C PHE A 299 0.52 -3.75 2.53
N ALA A 300 0.11 -3.03 3.57
CA ALA A 300 -1.26 -2.53 3.64
C ALA A 300 -2.27 -3.67 3.51
N ASP A 301 -3.16 -3.62 2.52
CA ASP A 301 -4.16 -4.64 2.18
C ASP A 301 -3.58 -5.85 1.46
N ASP A 302 -2.47 -5.71 0.72
CA ASP A 302 -1.78 -6.84 0.10
C ASP A 302 -1.22 -7.78 1.18
N THR A 303 -1.78 -8.98 1.27
CA THR A 303 -1.39 -10.01 2.24
C THR A 303 -0.91 -11.27 1.53
N ALA A 304 0.22 -11.82 1.96
CA ALA A 304 0.80 -13.03 1.41
C ALA A 304 1.14 -14.04 2.52
N LEU A 305 0.80 -15.31 2.30
CA LEU A 305 1.21 -16.44 3.12
C LEU A 305 2.00 -17.43 2.27
N TRP A 306 3.12 -17.93 2.76
CA TRP A 306 3.89 -18.96 2.05
C TRP A 306 4.50 -19.99 2.98
N THR A 307 4.51 -21.25 2.51
CA THR A 307 5.05 -22.38 3.27
C THR A 307 5.68 -23.42 2.33
N SER A 308 6.25 -24.48 2.90
CA SER A 308 6.92 -25.55 2.18
C SER A 308 6.74 -26.91 2.82
N SER A 309 6.93 -27.95 2.02
CA SER A 309 6.82 -29.35 2.41
C SER A 309 7.55 -30.26 1.41
N ASN A 310 7.88 -31.48 1.86
CA ASN A 310 8.42 -32.54 1.00
C ASN A 310 7.39 -33.07 0.00
N THR A 311 6.10 -33.04 0.35
CA THR A 311 5.00 -33.55 -0.49
C THR A 311 3.95 -32.48 -0.74
N MET A 312 3.28 -32.56 -1.90
CA MET A 312 2.23 -31.61 -2.29
C MET A 312 0.98 -31.73 -1.42
N THR A 313 0.65 -32.94 -0.95
CA THR A 313 -0.47 -33.18 -0.03
C THR A 313 -0.25 -32.42 1.28
N TYR A 314 0.94 -32.55 1.87
CA TYR A 314 1.24 -31.87 3.12
C TYR A 314 1.48 -30.37 2.93
N LEU A 315 1.96 -29.94 1.76
CA LEU A 315 1.99 -28.52 1.38
C LEU A 315 0.59 -27.91 1.38
N SER A 316 -0.37 -28.60 0.75
CA SER A 316 -1.77 -28.16 0.68
C SER A 316 -2.39 -28.09 2.06
N SER A 317 -2.16 -29.11 2.91
CA SER A 317 -2.66 -29.13 4.29
C SER A 317 -2.09 -28.00 5.16
N ARG A 318 -0.77 -27.76 5.11
CA ARG A 318 -0.12 -26.65 5.84
C ARG A 318 -0.63 -25.28 5.40
N LEU A 319 -0.75 -25.09 4.09
CA LEU A 319 -1.25 -23.85 3.53
C LEU A 319 -2.72 -23.65 3.90
N GLN A 320 -3.55 -24.71 3.86
CA GLN A 320 -4.95 -24.65 4.28
C GLN A 320 -5.11 -24.26 5.75
N GLN A 321 -4.34 -24.85 6.66
CA GLN A 321 -4.37 -24.47 8.09
C GLN A 321 -4.09 -22.96 8.29
N SER A 322 -3.15 -22.43 7.50
CA SER A 322 -2.79 -21.01 7.57
C SER A 322 -3.86 -20.11 6.95
N VAL A 323 -4.48 -20.55 5.85
CA VAL A 323 -5.61 -19.89 5.21
C VAL A 323 -6.82 -19.85 6.15
N ASP A 324 -7.16 -20.97 6.79
CA ASP A 324 -8.29 -21.07 7.71
C ASP A 324 -8.13 -20.13 8.91
N ALA A 325 -6.92 -20.06 9.48
CA ALA A 325 -6.60 -19.13 10.56
C ALA A 325 -6.76 -17.66 10.12
N PHE A 326 -6.24 -17.30 8.94
CA PHE A 326 -6.39 -15.95 8.40
C PHE A 326 -7.86 -15.61 8.06
N GLU A 327 -8.59 -16.53 7.44
CA GLU A 327 -10.00 -16.38 7.09
C GLU A 327 -10.86 -16.19 8.35
N SER A 328 -10.61 -16.96 9.41
CA SER A 328 -11.26 -16.82 10.71
C SER A 328 -11.01 -15.44 11.34
N TRP A 329 -9.75 -14.96 11.28
CA TRP A 329 -9.40 -13.62 11.73
C TRP A 329 -10.13 -12.55 10.90
N CYS A 330 -10.14 -12.65 9.57
CA CYS A 330 -10.85 -11.73 8.69
C CYS A 330 -12.35 -11.65 9.04
N LYS A 331 -13.01 -12.80 9.24
CA LYS A 331 -14.42 -12.87 9.65
C LYS A 331 -14.64 -12.19 11.00
N SER A 332 -13.78 -12.46 11.99
CA SER A 332 -13.87 -11.85 13.33
C SER A 332 -13.75 -10.32 13.29
N TRP A 333 -13.01 -9.78 12.32
CA TRP A 333 -12.80 -8.35 12.12
C TRP A 333 -13.60 -7.77 10.94
N LYS A 334 -14.69 -8.42 10.51
CA LYS A 334 -15.58 -7.93 9.44
C LYS A 334 -14.84 -7.55 8.12
N LEU A 335 -13.70 -8.20 7.84
CA LEU A 335 -12.98 -8.05 6.57
C LEU A 335 -13.34 -9.20 5.63
N LYS A 336 -13.62 -8.88 4.36
CA LYS A 336 -14.06 -9.86 3.36
C LYS A 336 -12.95 -10.16 2.36
N LEU A 337 -12.58 -11.42 2.23
CA LEU A 337 -11.65 -11.88 1.19
C LEU A 337 -12.34 -11.89 -0.18
N GLN A 338 -11.55 -11.78 -1.25
CA GLN A 338 -12.01 -11.93 -2.63
C GLN A 338 -11.39 -13.18 -3.25
N PRO A 339 -12.02 -14.36 -3.12
CA PRO A 339 -11.44 -15.61 -3.63
C PRO A 339 -11.16 -15.57 -5.13
N THR A 340 -12.02 -14.90 -5.91
CA THR A 340 -11.85 -14.76 -7.38
C THR A 340 -10.62 -13.95 -7.79
N LYS A 341 -10.04 -13.17 -6.87
CA LYS A 341 -8.81 -12.41 -7.07
C LYS A 341 -7.64 -12.94 -6.24
N THR A 342 -7.88 -13.97 -5.45
CA THR A 342 -6.84 -14.61 -4.67
C THR A 342 -6.02 -15.47 -5.61
N GLU A 343 -4.71 -15.26 -5.63
CA GLU A 343 -3.80 -15.90 -6.57
C GLU A 343 -2.79 -16.77 -5.83
N MET A 344 -2.47 -17.94 -6.37
CA MET A 344 -1.49 -18.86 -5.77
C MET A 344 -0.39 -19.20 -6.77
N ILE A 345 0.85 -19.33 -6.33
CA ILE A 345 1.97 -19.88 -7.11
C ILE A 345 2.55 -21.09 -6.38
N HIS A 346 2.78 -22.16 -7.12
CA HIS A 346 3.49 -23.35 -6.65
C HIS A 346 4.90 -23.39 -7.25
N PHE A 347 5.90 -23.41 -6.38
CA PHE A 347 7.30 -23.57 -6.75
C PHE A 347 7.71 -25.03 -6.60
N THR A 348 8.28 -25.59 -7.66
CA THR A 348 8.84 -26.95 -7.65
C THR A 348 10.01 -27.09 -8.62
N ILE A 349 10.87 -28.07 -8.35
CA ILE A 349 11.99 -28.44 -9.23
C ILE A 349 11.54 -28.99 -10.59
N HIS A 350 10.29 -29.48 -10.71
CA HIS A 350 9.72 -29.97 -11.98
C HIS A 350 8.49 -29.13 -12.41
N PRO A 351 8.66 -27.83 -12.74
CA PRO A 351 7.55 -26.89 -12.95
C PRO A 351 6.69 -27.17 -14.20
N ARG A 352 7.14 -28.08 -15.07
CA ARG A 352 6.41 -28.54 -16.28
C ARG A 352 5.71 -29.89 -16.08
N LYS A 353 5.97 -30.58 -14.97
CA LYS A 353 5.35 -31.87 -14.68
C LYS A 353 3.87 -31.64 -14.34
N ARG A 354 2.98 -32.41 -14.96
CA ARG A 354 1.59 -32.51 -14.54
C ARG A 354 1.52 -33.47 -13.36
N TYR A 355 1.06 -32.97 -12.22
CA TYR A 355 0.91 -33.76 -11.01
C TYR A 355 -0.54 -34.26 -10.91
N LYS A 356 -0.72 -35.54 -10.55
CA LYS A 356 -2.05 -36.14 -10.36
C LYS A 356 -2.86 -35.43 -9.26
N HIS A 357 -2.17 -34.97 -8.22
CA HIS A 357 -2.72 -34.21 -7.11
C HIS A 357 -2.01 -32.85 -7.03
N PRO A 358 -2.51 -31.81 -7.73
CA PRO A 358 -1.95 -30.47 -7.64
C PRO A 358 -2.11 -29.89 -6.23
N VAL A 359 -1.32 -28.86 -5.90
CA VAL A 359 -1.53 -28.09 -4.67
C VAL A 359 -2.84 -27.32 -4.83
N GLU A 360 -3.78 -27.50 -3.90
CA GLU A 360 -5.07 -26.83 -3.91
C GLU A 360 -5.42 -26.40 -2.49
N VAL A 361 -6.00 -25.21 -2.35
CA VAL A 361 -6.51 -24.68 -1.07
C VAL A 361 -7.86 -24.04 -1.30
N LYS A 362 -8.71 -24.02 -0.27
CA LYS A 362 -10.02 -23.39 -0.27
C LYS A 362 -9.95 -22.06 0.47
N VAL A 363 -10.50 -21.01 -0.12
CA VAL A 363 -10.67 -19.68 0.48
C VAL A 363 -12.13 -19.28 0.30
N ASP A 364 -12.86 -19.03 1.40
CA ASP A 364 -14.33 -18.83 1.39
C ASP A 364 -15.04 -19.85 0.48
N ASN A 365 -14.81 -21.15 0.71
CA ASN A 365 -15.34 -22.28 -0.07
C ASN A 365 -14.96 -22.35 -1.56
N THR A 366 -14.13 -21.43 -2.06
CA THR A 366 -13.65 -21.43 -3.45
C THR A 366 -12.30 -22.11 -3.55
N ILE A 367 -12.15 -23.07 -4.46
CA ILE A 367 -10.86 -23.76 -4.69
C ILE A 367 -9.93 -22.83 -5.48
N ILE A 368 -8.78 -22.52 -4.89
CA ILE A 368 -7.70 -21.76 -5.50
C ILE A 368 -6.66 -22.74 -6.05
N LYS A 369 -6.38 -22.63 -7.35
CA LYS A 369 -5.37 -23.42 -8.05
C LYS A 369 -4.13 -22.59 -8.37
N PRO A 370 -2.93 -23.20 -8.44
CA PRO A 370 -1.71 -22.47 -8.76
C PRO A 370 -1.74 -21.91 -10.19
N LEU A 371 -1.34 -20.65 -10.32
CA LEU A 371 -1.07 -20.00 -11.58
C LEU A 371 0.40 -20.20 -11.98
N ASP A 372 0.71 -19.93 -13.25
CA ASP A 372 2.10 -19.95 -13.74
C ASP A 372 2.89 -18.72 -13.30
N HIS A 373 2.21 -17.58 -13.13
CA HIS A 373 2.79 -16.32 -12.69
C HIS A 373 1.72 -15.40 -12.09
N THR A 374 2.15 -14.53 -11.18
CA THR A 374 1.30 -13.53 -10.51
C THR A 374 2.08 -12.22 -10.36
N ARG A 375 1.36 -11.11 -10.13
CA ARG A 375 1.96 -9.85 -9.72
C ARG A 375 1.90 -9.71 -8.20
N TYR A 376 3.05 -9.72 -7.55
CA TYR A 376 3.17 -9.41 -6.13
C TYR A 376 3.95 -8.11 -5.93
N LEU A 377 3.33 -7.14 -5.25
CA LEU A 377 3.93 -5.84 -4.91
C LEU A 377 4.68 -5.18 -6.08
N GLY A 378 4.09 -5.24 -7.27
CA GLY A 378 4.62 -4.62 -8.48
C GLY A 378 5.59 -5.47 -9.31
N VAL A 379 6.17 -6.54 -8.78
CA VAL A 379 7.04 -7.50 -9.51
C VAL A 379 6.20 -8.68 -10.01
N ILE A 380 6.57 -9.28 -11.15
CA ILE A 380 5.94 -10.53 -11.59
C ILE A 380 6.80 -11.69 -11.07
N ILE A 381 6.16 -12.59 -10.34
CA ILE A 381 6.77 -13.81 -9.83
C ILE A 381 6.21 -14.97 -10.64
N ASP A 382 7.08 -15.73 -11.29
CA ASP A 382 6.74 -16.93 -12.03
C ASP A 382 7.15 -18.19 -11.27
N LYS A 383 6.47 -19.31 -11.53
CA LYS A 383 6.73 -20.60 -10.87
C LYS A 383 8.16 -21.13 -11.02
N GLN A 384 8.95 -20.59 -11.95
CA GLN A 384 10.35 -20.96 -12.19
C GLN A 384 11.35 -19.93 -11.63
N LEU A 385 10.88 -18.78 -11.15
CA LEU A 385 11.70 -17.64 -10.73
C LEU A 385 12.76 -17.23 -11.78
N ASN A 386 12.40 -17.28 -13.06
CA ASN A 386 13.31 -16.95 -14.16
C ASN A 386 13.18 -15.50 -14.64
N TRP A 387 12.22 -14.75 -14.11
CA TRP A 387 11.99 -13.32 -14.36
C TRP A 387 11.62 -12.94 -15.79
N ARG A 388 11.46 -13.90 -16.72
CA ARG A 388 11.18 -13.61 -18.14
C ARG A 388 9.89 -12.80 -18.30
N ARG A 389 8.82 -13.24 -17.64
CA ARG A 389 7.52 -12.55 -17.64
C ARG A 389 7.61 -11.14 -17.02
N HIS A 390 8.46 -10.96 -16.01
CA HIS A 390 8.72 -9.65 -15.42
C HIS A 390 9.39 -8.71 -16.43
N LEU A 391 10.39 -9.20 -17.17
CA LEU A 391 11.06 -8.45 -18.22
C LEU A 391 10.12 -8.08 -19.37
N ASP A 392 9.26 -9.01 -19.81
CA ASP A 392 8.25 -8.74 -20.85
C ASP A 392 7.33 -7.58 -20.45
N ARG A 393 6.94 -7.53 -19.16
CA ARG A 393 6.15 -6.42 -18.61
C ARG A 393 6.94 -5.11 -18.57
N ILE A 394 8.21 -5.14 -18.18
CA ILE A 394 9.07 -3.94 -18.21
C ILE A 394 9.15 -3.40 -19.65
N GLU A 395 9.39 -4.26 -20.63
CA GLU A 395 9.45 -3.90 -22.05
C GLU A 395 8.13 -3.30 -22.55
N THR A 396 7.01 -3.93 -22.21
CA THR A 396 5.67 -3.42 -22.58
C THR A 396 5.40 -2.05 -21.95
N LYS A 397 5.78 -1.86 -20.68
CA LYS A 397 5.53 -0.61 -19.96
C LYS A 397 6.44 0.53 -20.42
N ILE A 398 7.67 0.22 -20.84
CA ILE A 398 8.66 1.23 -21.25
C ILE A 398 8.53 1.61 -22.73
N ALA A 399 8.04 0.72 -23.60
CA ALA A 399 7.87 0.98 -25.03
C ALA A 399 7.22 2.34 -25.36
N PRO A 400 6.06 2.73 -24.79
CA PRO A 400 5.47 4.05 -25.05
C PRO A 400 6.34 5.21 -24.55
N ARG A 401 7.14 5.01 -23.49
CA ARG A 401 8.08 6.01 -22.98
C ARG A 401 9.29 6.20 -23.88
N ILE A 402 9.77 5.11 -24.49
CA ILE A 402 10.80 5.19 -25.54
C ILE A 402 10.26 5.93 -26.76
N GLY A 403 9.01 5.68 -27.15
CA GLY A 403 8.33 6.44 -28.20
C GLY A 403 8.29 7.94 -27.90
N LEU A 404 7.88 8.31 -26.68
CA LEU A 404 7.87 9.70 -26.23
C LEU A 404 9.28 10.33 -26.24
N LEU A 405 10.30 9.62 -25.74
CA LEU A 405 11.68 10.09 -25.77
C LEU A 405 12.16 10.35 -27.19
N ARG A 406 11.82 9.47 -28.13
CA ARG A 406 12.16 9.60 -29.55
C ARG A 406 11.44 10.77 -30.21
N TYR A 407 10.18 11.01 -29.85
CA TYR A 407 9.44 12.16 -30.33
C TYR A 407 10.10 13.45 -29.85
N LEU A 408 10.34 13.56 -28.53
CA LEU A 408 10.92 14.76 -27.91
C LEU A 408 12.35 15.06 -28.37
N SER A 409 13.17 14.05 -28.67
CA SER A 409 14.53 14.27 -29.18
C SER A 409 14.58 14.76 -30.63
N ARG A 410 13.46 14.72 -31.35
CA ARG A 410 13.34 15.09 -32.76
C ARG A 410 12.43 16.29 -33.02
N THR A 411 11.96 16.95 -31.97
CA THR A 411 11.15 18.17 -32.12
C THR A 411 12.04 19.35 -32.51
N ALA A 412 11.46 20.35 -33.20
CA ALA A 412 12.16 21.54 -33.67
C ALA A 412 12.87 22.37 -32.58
N TYR A 413 12.57 22.09 -31.31
CA TYR A 413 13.15 22.77 -30.15
C TYR A 413 14.46 22.13 -29.65
N GLU A 414 14.92 21.02 -30.25
CA GLU A 414 16.17 20.30 -29.93
C GLU A 414 16.58 20.39 -28.46
N PRO A 415 15.80 19.79 -27.54
CA PRO A 415 16.08 19.89 -26.12
C PRO A 415 17.48 19.37 -25.81
N ASN A 416 18.28 20.19 -25.11
CA ASN A 416 19.61 19.85 -24.61
C ASN A 416 19.67 18.42 -24.05
N SER A 417 20.72 17.68 -24.40
CA SER A 417 21.01 16.31 -23.93
C SER A 417 20.81 16.09 -22.43
N ARG A 418 21.19 17.04 -21.57
CA ARG A 418 20.98 17.01 -20.12
C ARG A 418 19.50 16.93 -19.76
N THR A 419 18.66 17.73 -20.41
CA THR A 419 17.20 17.73 -20.22
C THR A 419 16.64 16.39 -20.65
N MET A 420 17.03 15.88 -21.81
CA MET A 420 16.57 14.58 -22.31
C MET A 420 16.99 13.42 -21.41
N ILE A 421 18.21 13.45 -20.87
CA ILE A 421 18.67 12.47 -19.88
C ILE A 421 17.89 12.56 -18.58
N ASN A 422 17.50 13.76 -18.12
CA ASN A 422 16.64 13.91 -16.96
C ASN A 422 15.23 13.36 -17.22
N ILE A 423 14.67 13.59 -18.40
CA ILE A 423 13.38 12.99 -18.79
C ILE A 423 13.50 11.47 -18.80
N PHE A 424 14.54 10.91 -19.43
CA PHE A 424 14.83 9.47 -19.40
C PHE A 424 14.92 8.92 -17.97
N LYS A 425 15.66 9.59 -17.07
CA LYS A 425 15.77 9.19 -15.66
C LYS A 425 14.40 9.12 -14.98
N SER A 426 13.56 10.13 -15.22
CA SER A 426 12.23 10.25 -14.59
C SER A 426 11.22 9.22 -15.09
N ILE A 427 11.14 8.98 -16.40
CA ILE A 427 10.03 8.19 -16.99
C ILE A 427 10.43 6.77 -17.42
N ALA A 428 11.70 6.53 -17.74
CA ALA A 428 12.17 5.26 -18.28
C ALA A 428 13.01 4.50 -17.25
N ARG A 429 14.07 5.11 -16.69
CA ARG A 429 14.91 4.44 -15.69
C ARG A 429 14.13 4.05 -14.44
N SER A 430 13.22 4.90 -13.97
CA SER A 430 12.35 4.60 -12.82
C SER A 430 11.54 3.30 -12.97
N ILE A 431 11.17 2.94 -14.20
CA ILE A 431 10.51 1.66 -14.51
C ILE A 431 11.51 0.52 -14.51
N ILE A 432 12.67 0.71 -15.13
CA ILE A 432 13.73 -0.32 -15.28
C ILE A 432 14.23 -0.80 -13.91
N ILE A 433 14.45 0.13 -12.97
CA ILE A 433 15.07 -0.18 -11.68
C ILE A 433 14.06 -0.60 -10.61
N TYR A 434 12.75 -0.50 -10.86
CA TYR A 434 11.78 -0.93 -9.88
C TYR A 434 11.88 -2.45 -9.68
N GLY A 435 12.12 -2.90 -8.45
CA GLY A 435 12.34 -4.33 -8.18
C GLY A 435 13.79 -4.79 -8.34
N TYR A 436 14.75 -3.90 -8.66
CA TYR A 436 16.13 -4.31 -8.97
C TYR A 436 16.80 -5.19 -7.90
N PRO A 437 16.59 -5.02 -6.57
CA PRO A 437 17.29 -5.86 -5.59
C PRO A 437 16.94 -7.33 -5.73
N VAL A 438 15.70 -7.63 -6.14
CA VAL A 438 15.21 -8.99 -6.41
C VAL A 438 15.90 -9.58 -7.65
N LEU A 439 16.26 -8.73 -8.61
CA LEU A 439 16.91 -9.14 -9.85
C LEU A 439 18.43 -9.27 -9.72
N LEU A 440 19.04 -8.83 -8.61
CA LEU A 440 20.49 -8.93 -8.43
C LEU A 440 20.97 -10.37 -8.34
N THR A 441 20.13 -11.30 -7.87
CA THR A 441 20.39 -12.74 -7.84
C THR A 441 20.04 -13.44 -9.17
N ALA A 442 19.50 -12.70 -10.14
CA ALA A 442 19.15 -13.26 -11.45
C ALA A 442 20.39 -13.52 -12.32
N ASP A 443 20.22 -14.39 -13.32
CA ASP A 443 21.30 -14.73 -14.24
C ASP A 443 21.76 -13.52 -15.11
N GLN A 444 22.93 -13.67 -15.74
CA GLN A 444 23.49 -12.62 -16.58
C GLN A 444 22.62 -12.33 -17.82
N ASN A 445 21.81 -13.28 -18.30
CA ASN A 445 20.94 -13.07 -19.45
C ASN A 445 19.80 -12.10 -19.12
N VAL A 446 19.25 -12.16 -17.90
CA VAL A 446 18.29 -11.19 -17.37
C VAL A 446 18.91 -9.79 -17.40
N TRP A 447 20.12 -9.62 -16.87
CA TRP A 447 20.82 -8.34 -16.87
C TRP A 447 21.17 -7.82 -18.27
N ASN A 448 21.57 -8.70 -19.18
CA ASN A 448 21.83 -8.34 -20.58
C ASN A 448 20.57 -7.81 -21.25
N ARG A 449 19.41 -8.43 -21.02
CA ARG A 449 18.12 -7.96 -21.56
C ARG A 449 17.73 -6.60 -20.99
N ILE A 450 17.88 -6.38 -19.67
CA ILE A 450 17.64 -5.08 -19.04
C ILE A 450 18.58 -4.00 -19.61
N GLN A 451 19.85 -4.33 -19.84
CA GLN A 451 20.82 -3.42 -20.44
C GLN A 451 20.42 -3.02 -21.86
N ILE A 452 19.92 -3.97 -22.67
CA ILE A 452 19.39 -3.67 -24.01
C ILE A 452 18.23 -2.68 -23.93
N ILE A 453 17.31 -2.84 -22.98
CA ILE A 453 16.19 -1.92 -22.75
C ILE A 453 16.70 -0.51 -22.41
N GLN A 454 17.66 -0.40 -21.49
CA GLN A 454 18.28 0.89 -21.15
C GLN A 454 18.94 1.53 -22.38
N ASN A 455 19.68 0.76 -23.17
CA ASN A 455 20.36 1.26 -24.36
C ASN A 455 19.37 1.78 -25.41
N LYS A 456 18.26 1.08 -25.64
CA LYS A 456 17.18 1.54 -26.54
C LYS A 456 16.59 2.88 -26.07
N ALA A 457 16.36 3.02 -24.77
CA ALA A 457 15.82 4.25 -24.19
C ALA A 457 16.82 5.42 -24.25
N LEU A 458 18.11 5.18 -24.01
CA LEU A 458 19.16 6.19 -24.13
C LEU A 458 19.35 6.67 -25.57
N ARG A 459 19.38 5.75 -26.54
CA ARG A 459 19.42 6.12 -27.97
C ARG A 459 18.24 7.00 -28.36
N ALA A 460 17.03 6.63 -27.90
CA ALA A 460 15.84 7.43 -28.16
C ALA A 460 15.91 8.82 -27.51
N ALA A 461 16.39 8.92 -26.26
CA ALA A 461 16.53 10.18 -25.56
C ALA A 461 17.54 11.13 -26.21
N LEU A 462 18.64 10.58 -26.74
CA LEU A 462 19.73 11.35 -27.35
C LEU A 462 19.60 11.50 -28.88
N GLY A 463 18.51 11.03 -29.48
CA GLY A 463 18.31 11.10 -30.93
C GLY A 463 19.30 10.24 -31.75
N LEU A 464 19.98 9.28 -31.13
CA LEU A 464 21.06 8.53 -31.75
C LEU A 464 20.55 7.41 -32.68
N PRO A 465 21.28 7.12 -33.78
CA PRO A 465 21.01 5.97 -34.63
C PRO A 465 21.04 4.63 -33.89
N ILE A 466 20.35 3.62 -34.45
CA ILE A 466 20.27 2.28 -33.84
C ILE A 466 21.64 1.61 -33.75
N TYR A 467 22.52 1.87 -34.72
CA TYR A 467 23.86 1.28 -34.83
C TYR A 467 24.92 1.95 -33.94
N THR A 468 24.59 3.03 -33.20
CA THR A 468 25.56 3.67 -32.29
C THR A 468 26.04 2.67 -31.24
N SER A 469 27.36 2.61 -31.03
CA SER A 469 27.98 1.66 -30.10
C SER A 469 27.52 1.91 -28.66
N VAL A 470 27.42 0.82 -27.88
CA VAL A 470 26.98 0.88 -26.47
C VAL A 470 27.92 1.76 -25.65
N ASP A 471 29.23 1.62 -25.83
CA ASP A 471 30.22 2.39 -25.08
C ASP A 471 30.15 3.88 -25.37
N TYR A 472 29.92 4.26 -26.64
CA TYR A 472 29.73 5.67 -27.01
C TYR A 472 28.49 6.26 -26.34
N ILE A 473 27.36 5.54 -26.34
CA ILE A 473 26.11 5.99 -25.70
C ILE A 473 26.33 6.28 -24.21
N HIS A 474 27.01 5.39 -23.51
CA HIS A 474 27.28 5.54 -22.09
C HIS A 474 28.26 6.68 -21.80
N LYS A 475 29.27 6.88 -22.66
CA LYS A 475 30.23 7.99 -22.57
C LYS A 475 29.54 9.35 -22.71
N ILE A 476 28.72 9.55 -23.75
CA ILE A 476 28.07 10.85 -23.99
C ILE A 476 26.91 11.15 -23.05
N SER A 477 26.19 10.12 -22.59
CA SER A 477 25.08 10.29 -21.65
C SER A 477 25.54 10.46 -20.20
N ASN A 478 26.81 10.14 -19.92
CA ASN A 478 27.35 10.00 -18.57
C ASN A 478 26.45 9.12 -17.68
N ILE A 479 25.99 8.02 -18.25
CA ILE A 479 25.11 7.07 -17.59
C ILE A 479 25.87 5.75 -17.39
N PRO A 480 25.91 5.18 -16.18
CA PRO A 480 26.49 3.86 -15.96
C PRO A 480 25.66 2.74 -16.62
N LYS A 481 26.30 1.59 -16.86
CA LYS A 481 25.61 0.34 -17.18
C LYS A 481 24.64 -0.01 -16.04
N ILE A 482 23.56 -0.69 -16.39
CA ILE A 482 22.42 -0.82 -15.47
C ILE A 482 22.76 -1.68 -14.24
N LYS A 483 23.59 -2.73 -14.41
CA LYS A 483 24.02 -3.60 -13.32
C LYS A 483 24.92 -2.84 -12.34
N ASP A 484 25.88 -2.07 -12.85
CA ASP A 484 26.76 -1.23 -12.01
C ASP A 484 25.95 -0.21 -11.23
N TYR A 485 25.00 0.46 -11.90
CA TYR A 485 24.08 1.39 -11.26
C TYR A 485 23.26 0.73 -10.14
N ALA A 486 22.71 -0.45 -10.39
CA ALA A 486 21.96 -1.22 -9.41
C ALA A 486 22.82 -1.59 -8.19
N THR A 487 24.06 -2.05 -8.41
CA THR A 487 25.01 -2.35 -7.33
C THR A 487 25.37 -1.10 -6.53
N THR A 488 25.58 0.05 -7.17
CA THR A 488 25.81 1.33 -6.49
C THR A 488 24.60 1.73 -5.65
N LEU A 489 23.39 1.59 -6.17
CA LEU A 489 22.15 1.88 -5.43
C LEU A 489 22.01 0.98 -4.20
N LEU A 490 22.38 -0.30 -4.30
CA LEU A 490 22.33 -1.23 -3.17
C LEU A 490 23.30 -0.77 -2.07
N LYS A 491 24.55 -0.45 -2.43
CA LYS A 491 25.57 0.06 -1.48
C LYS A 491 25.11 1.36 -0.80
N GLN A 492 24.53 2.29 -1.56
CA GLN A 492 23.96 3.53 -1.02
C GLN A 492 22.78 3.25 -0.08
N SER A 493 21.94 2.27 -0.41
CA SER A 493 20.81 1.86 0.43
C SER A 493 21.29 1.29 1.77
N ILE A 494 22.36 0.47 1.77
CA ILE A 494 23.00 -0.06 2.99
C ILE A 494 23.60 1.06 3.83
N GLN A 495 24.30 2.01 3.22
CA GLN A 495 24.86 3.17 3.92
C GLN A 495 23.76 4.02 4.55
N THR A 496 22.68 4.29 3.81
CA THR A 496 21.53 5.04 4.31
C THR A 496 20.83 4.31 5.46
N ALA A 497 20.66 2.99 5.35
CA ALA A 497 20.10 2.18 6.44
C ALA A 497 20.99 2.23 7.69
N THR A 498 22.32 2.21 7.50
CA THR A 498 23.29 2.34 8.59
C THR A 498 23.20 3.71 9.27
N GLN A 499 23.14 4.80 8.49
CA GLN A 499 22.99 6.16 9.02
C GLN A 499 21.67 6.37 9.78
N LYS A 500 20.62 5.61 9.42
CA LYS A 500 19.30 5.67 10.06
C LYS A 500 19.13 4.69 11.22
N ASN A 501 20.17 3.94 11.60
CA ASN A 501 20.10 2.84 12.57
C ASN A 501 18.99 1.80 12.26
N ASP A 502 18.70 1.58 10.97
CA ASP A 502 17.74 0.56 10.53
C ASP A 502 18.44 -0.80 10.42
N ILE A 503 18.57 -1.48 11.55
CA ILE A 503 19.32 -2.74 11.71
C ILE A 503 18.74 -3.84 10.82
N THR A 504 17.40 -3.94 10.73
CA THR A 504 16.71 -4.98 9.96
C THR A 504 16.94 -4.82 8.47
N SER A 505 16.74 -3.60 7.93
CA SER A 505 17.00 -3.33 6.51
C SER A 505 18.50 -3.49 6.20
N LYS A 506 19.39 -3.06 7.10
CA LYS A 506 20.84 -3.22 6.93
C LYS A 506 21.23 -4.69 6.81
N LYS A 507 20.85 -5.53 7.78
CA LYS A 507 21.18 -6.96 7.78
C LYS A 507 20.71 -7.63 6.49
N HIS A 508 19.48 -7.36 6.09
CA HIS A 508 18.90 -7.96 4.88
C HIS A 508 19.57 -7.49 3.58
N LEU A 509 19.90 -6.20 3.47
CA LEU A 509 20.61 -5.68 2.29
C LEU A 509 22.08 -6.13 2.24
N GLN A 510 22.72 -6.32 3.40
CA GLN A 510 24.08 -6.90 3.50
C GLN A 510 24.10 -8.35 3.05
N ASP A 511 23.14 -9.16 3.50
CA ASP A 511 22.93 -10.54 3.04
C ASP A 511 22.79 -10.66 1.51
N ILE A 512 22.19 -9.65 0.86
CA ILE A 512 22.07 -9.59 -0.60
C ILE A 512 23.40 -9.23 -1.23
N LEU A 513 24.11 -8.26 -0.65
CA LEU A 513 25.42 -7.83 -1.14
C LEU A 513 26.46 -8.95 -1.05
N GLU A 514 26.49 -9.71 0.05
CA GLU A 514 27.40 -10.84 0.29
C GLU A 514 27.21 -12.01 -0.67
N LYS A 515 26.05 -12.10 -1.34
CA LYS A 515 25.77 -13.14 -2.34
C LYS A 515 25.99 -12.67 -3.78
N ILE A 516 26.17 -11.37 -3.99
CA ILE A 516 26.46 -10.76 -5.29
C ILE A 516 27.98 -10.65 -5.51
N LEU A 517 28.71 -10.33 -4.43
CA LEU A 517 30.17 -10.41 -4.35
C LEU A 517 30.60 -11.86 -4.19
#